data_AF-A0A142L2B0-F1
#
_entry.id   AF-A0A142L2B0-F1
#
_cell.length_a   1.000
_cell.length_b   1.000
_cell.length_c   1.000
_cell.angle_alpha   90.00
_cell.angle_beta   90.00
_cell.angle_gamma   90.00
#
_symmetry.space_group_name_H-M   'P 1'
#
loop_
_entity.id
_entity.type
_entity.pdbx_description
1 polymer ?
#
loop_
_entity_poly.entity_id
_entity_poly.type
_entity_poly.pdbx_seq_one_letter_code
_entity_poly.pdbx_strand_id
1 'polypeptide(L)'
;MHILPAGFRKIRHYGILASRNKPKLRTQQMQMGIIPKRQQALITWQQMLLQKHGIDIEKCPCCKTGVMIRLMSFEANAPPLALLHQARQQALNIA
;
A
#
# COMPACT_ATOMS: atom_id res chain seq x y z
N MET A 1 -11.35 4.16 7.02
CA MET A 1 -11.53 5.20 8.07
C MET A 1 -10.54 4.91 9.19
N HIS A 2 -9.43 5.65 9.32
CA HIS A 2 -8.50 5.46 10.44
C HIS A 2 -8.98 6.25 11.65
N ILE A 3 -9.27 5.56 12.76
CA ILE A 3 -9.65 6.18 14.04
C ILE A 3 -8.37 6.71 14.70
N LEU A 4 -8.36 7.98 15.09
CA LEU A 4 -7.24 8.56 15.85
C LEU A 4 -7.41 8.21 17.33
N PRO A 5 -6.33 7.81 18.04
CA PRO A 5 -6.38 7.61 19.49
C PRO A 5 -6.75 8.89 20.24
N ALA A 6 -7.21 8.75 21.49
CA ALA A 6 -7.55 9.88 22.35
C ALA A 6 -6.37 10.86 22.47
N GLY A 7 -6.65 12.16 22.37
CA GLY A 7 -5.65 13.23 22.38
C GLY A 7 -5.05 13.58 21.02
N PHE A 8 -5.20 12.72 20.00
CA PHE A 8 -4.68 12.99 18.66
C PHE A 8 -5.73 13.68 17.78
N ARG A 9 -5.30 14.71 17.06
CA ARG A 9 -6.12 15.46 16.10
C ARG A 9 -5.44 15.47 14.73
N LYS A 10 -6.21 15.35 13.65
CA LYS A 10 -5.69 15.49 12.29
C LYS A 10 -5.28 16.95 12.06
N ILE A 11 -4.03 17.18 11.68
CA ILE A 11 -3.57 18.49 11.23
C ILE A 11 -4.18 18.76 9.85
N ARG A 12 -4.92 19.86 9.73
CA ARG A 12 -5.41 20.36 8.44
C ARG A 12 -4.44 21.42 7.96
N HIS A 13 -3.75 21.15 6.85
CA HIS A 13 -2.86 22.13 6.24
C HIS A 13 -3.66 23.09 5.35
N TYR A 14 -3.41 24.40 5.50
CA TYR A 14 -4.03 25.46 4.71
C TYR A 14 -2.97 26.36 4.06
N GLY A 15 -3.41 27.32 3.26
CA GLY A 15 -2.55 28.28 2.59
C GLY A 15 -1.54 27.60 1.68
N ILE A 16 -0.26 27.94 1.84
CA ILE A 16 0.85 27.42 1.02
C ILE A 16 0.98 25.89 1.13
N LEU A 17 0.68 25.31 2.30
CA LEU A 17 0.79 23.87 2.56
C LEU A 17 -0.49 23.08 2.21
N ALA A 18 -1.55 23.74 1.72
CA ALA A 18 -2.79 23.08 1.34
C ALA A 18 -2.56 22.05 0.22
N SER A 19 -3.34 20.96 0.20
CA SER A 19 -3.19 19.90 -0.81
C SER A 19 -3.27 20.41 -2.25
N ARG A 20 -4.14 21.38 -2.54
CA ARG A 20 -4.24 22.04 -3.86
C ARG A 20 -2.95 22.75 -4.30
N ASN A 21 -2.12 23.17 -3.36
CA ASN A 21 -0.89 23.92 -3.64
C ASN A 21 0.34 23.00 -3.68
N LYS A 22 0.22 21.70 -3.34
CA LYS A 22 1.32 20.73 -3.36
C LYS A 22 2.06 20.69 -4.70
N PRO A 23 1.41 20.70 -5.88
CA PRO A 23 2.13 20.70 -7.16
C PRO A 23 3.04 21.93 -7.31
N LYS A 24 2.50 23.13 -7.04
CA LYS A 24 3.25 24.38 -7.11
C LYS A 24 4.43 24.41 -6.14
N LEU A 25 4.21 23.93 -4.90
CA LEU A 25 5.25 23.85 -3.89
C LEU A 25 6.39 22.91 -4.32
N ARG A 26 6.08 21.77 -4.97
CA ARG A 26 7.09 20.86 -5.51
C ARG A 26 7.91 21.50 -6.62
N THR A 27 7.27 22.22 -7.54
CA THR A 27 7.97 22.97 -8.59
C THR A 27 8.93 24.00 -7.99
N GLN A 28 8.49 24.77 -6.98
CA GLN A 28 9.35 25.74 -6.30
C GLN A 28 10.53 25.06 -5.60
N GLN A 29 10.29 23.94 -4.91
CA GLN A 29 11.36 23.15 -4.27
C GLN A 29 12.41 22.69 -5.29
N MET A 30 11.98 22.21 -6.45
CA MET A 30 12.91 21.82 -7.53
C MET A 30 13.71 23.01 -8.06
N GLN A 31 13.09 24.17 -8.26
CA GLN A 31 13.78 25.40 -8.67
C GLN A 31 14.82 25.87 -7.64
N MET A 32 14.55 25.66 -6.35
CA MET A 32 15.48 25.93 -5.26
C MET A 32 16.55 24.84 -5.06
N GLY A 33 16.59 23.82 -5.93
CA GLY A 33 17.53 22.68 -5.80
C GLY A 33 17.20 21.70 -4.68
N ILE A 34 16.03 21.80 -4.06
CA ILE A 34 15.56 20.87 -3.03
C ILE A 34 14.99 19.62 -3.70
N ILE A 35 15.85 18.64 -3.92
CA ILE A 35 15.44 17.33 -4.44
C ILE A 35 14.97 16.47 -3.26
N PRO A 36 13.68 16.07 -3.20
CA PRO A 36 13.23 15.16 -2.15
C PRO A 36 13.99 13.85 -2.29
N LYS A 37 14.77 13.49 -1.25
CA LYS A 37 15.42 12.18 -1.18
C LYS A 37 14.31 11.13 -1.26
N ARG A 38 14.32 10.34 -2.33
CA ARG A 38 13.51 9.12 -2.40
C ARG A 38 14.06 8.20 -1.32
N GLN A 39 13.38 8.10 -0.18
CA GLN A 39 13.64 7.02 0.76
C GLN A 39 13.26 5.74 0.03
N GLN A 40 14.26 5.11 -0.60
CA GLN A 40 14.13 3.73 -1.00
C GLN A 40 14.04 2.95 0.31
N ALA A 41 12.89 2.32 0.54
CA ALA A 41 12.78 1.39 1.63
C ALA A 41 13.78 0.26 1.34
N LEU A 42 14.85 0.19 2.14
CA LEU A 42 15.89 -0.84 2.02
C LEU A 42 15.32 -2.23 2.29
N ILE A 43 14.20 -2.29 3.03
CA ILE A 43 13.48 -3.52 3.36
C ILE A 43 12.04 -3.43 2.85
N THR A 44 11.54 -4.54 2.35
CA THR A 44 10.12 -4.66 2.01
C THR A 44 9.28 -4.71 3.28
N TRP A 45 7.99 -4.39 3.16
CA TRP A 45 7.09 -4.44 4.31
C TRP A 45 6.95 -5.86 4.86
N GLN A 46 7.04 -6.89 4.00
CA GLN A 46 7.05 -8.30 4.42
C GLN A 46 8.24 -8.61 5.31
N GLN A 47 9.45 -8.18 4.90
CA GLN A 47 10.67 -8.37 5.68
C GLN A 47 10.61 -7.64 7.01
N MET A 48 10.09 -6.41 7.03
CA MET A 48 9.92 -5.66 8.28
C MET A 48 8.99 -6.41 9.25
N LEU A 49 7.90 -6.98 8.73
CA LEU A 49 6.91 -7.67 9.54
C LEU A 49 7.44 -9.00 10.09
N LEU A 50 8.21 -9.73 9.30
CA LEU A 50 8.94 -10.91 9.75
C LEU A 50 9.97 -10.56 10.84
N GLN A 51 10.76 -9.50 10.65
CA GLN A 51 11.77 -9.08 11.63
C GLN A 51 11.16 -8.58 12.96
N LYS A 52 10.09 -7.78 12.90
CA LYS A 52 9.52 -7.14 14.09
C LYS A 52 8.53 -8.02 14.84
N HIS A 53 7.77 -8.86 14.12
CA HIS A 53 6.69 -9.63 14.70
C HIS A 53 6.89 -11.14 14.58
N GLY A 54 7.92 -11.61 13.87
CA GLY A 54 8.15 -13.05 13.64
C GLY A 54 7.09 -13.70 12.75
N ILE A 55 6.25 -12.90 12.07
CA ILE A 55 5.16 -13.40 11.24
C ILE A 55 5.65 -13.45 9.79
N ASP A 56 5.64 -14.65 9.23
CA ASP A 56 5.93 -14.89 7.83
C ASP A 56 4.62 -14.90 7.03
N ILE A 57 4.37 -13.85 6.25
CA ILE A 57 3.16 -13.72 5.43
C ILE A 57 3.24 -14.57 4.16
N GLU A 58 4.40 -15.09 3.80
CA GLU A 58 4.50 -15.99 2.67
C GLU A 58 4.08 -17.41 3.05
N LYS A 59 4.00 -17.75 4.34
CA LYS A 59 3.56 -19.07 4.80
C LYS A 59 2.04 -19.18 4.90
N CYS A 60 1.53 -20.35 4.52
CA CYS A 60 0.13 -20.68 4.69
C CYS A 60 -0.24 -20.71 6.20
N PRO A 61 -1.27 -19.95 6.64
CA PRO A 61 -1.67 -19.91 8.04
C PRO A 61 -2.25 -21.25 8.53
N CYS A 62 -2.74 -22.10 7.63
CA CYS A 62 -3.36 -23.38 7.97
C CYS A 62 -2.31 -24.48 8.20
N CYS A 63 -1.42 -24.73 7.22
CA CYS A 63 -0.46 -25.83 7.27
C CYS A 63 0.97 -25.42 7.68
N LYS A 64 1.31 -24.13 7.62
CA LYS A 64 2.64 -23.55 7.93
C LYS A 64 3.82 -24.07 7.10
N THR A 65 3.59 -25.02 6.21
CA THR A 65 4.59 -25.63 5.32
C THR A 65 4.52 -25.09 3.90
N GLY A 66 3.32 -24.77 3.41
CA GLY A 66 3.11 -24.24 2.07
C GLY A 66 3.41 -22.75 1.94
N VAL A 67 3.80 -22.33 0.73
CA VAL A 67 4.00 -20.92 0.36
C VAL A 67 2.75 -20.38 -0.32
N MET A 68 2.28 -19.21 0.10
CA MET A 68 1.15 -18.51 -0.51
C MET A 68 1.58 -17.84 -1.81
N ILE A 69 0.82 -18.11 -2.88
CA ILE A 69 0.99 -17.46 -4.18
C ILE A 69 -0.13 -16.46 -4.42
N ARG A 70 0.23 -15.28 -4.95
CA ARG A 70 -0.77 -14.26 -5.29
C ARG A 70 -1.40 -14.61 -6.63
N LEU A 71 -2.69 -14.99 -6.60
CA LEU A 71 -3.44 -15.27 -7.82
C LEU A 71 -3.97 -13.99 -8.50
N MET A 72 -4.37 -12.99 -7.73
CA MET A 72 -5.00 -11.77 -8.24
C MET A 72 -4.78 -10.56 -7.32
N SER A 73 -4.90 -9.36 -7.87
CA SER A 73 -4.86 -8.09 -7.15
C SER A 73 -6.00 -7.18 -7.58
N PHE A 74 -6.54 -6.42 -6.64
CA PHE A 74 -7.54 -5.39 -6.91
C PHE A 74 -7.01 -4.02 -6.52
N GLU A 75 -7.39 -3.00 -7.30
CA GLU A 75 -7.22 -1.61 -6.93
C GLU A 75 -8.31 -1.17 -5.93
N ALA A 76 -8.26 0.09 -5.48
CA ALA A 76 -9.18 0.64 -4.47
C ALA A 76 -10.69 0.55 -4.81
N ASN A 77 -11.03 0.18 -6.05
CA ASN A 77 -12.38 -0.19 -6.49
C ASN A 77 -12.31 -1.61 -7.07
N ALA A 78 -12.51 -2.62 -6.22
CA ALA A 78 -12.56 -4.00 -6.69
C ALA A 78 -13.71 -4.16 -7.70
N PRO A 79 -13.51 -4.91 -8.79
CA PRO A 79 -14.55 -5.14 -9.77
C PRO A 79 -15.71 -5.91 -9.10
N PRO A 80 -16.95 -5.74 -9.59
CA PRO A 80 -18.12 -6.42 -9.05
C PRO A 80 -17.93 -7.94 -9.02
N LEU A 81 -18.53 -8.61 -8.03
CA LEU A 81 -18.34 -10.04 -7.75
C LEU A 81 -18.54 -10.93 -8.99
N ALA A 82 -19.46 -10.57 -9.90
CA ALA A 82 -19.69 -11.30 -11.15
C ALA A 82 -18.42 -11.43 -12.00
N LEU A 83 -17.62 -10.36 -12.12
CA LEU A 83 -16.35 -10.38 -12.85
C LEU A 83 -15.30 -11.23 -12.12
N LEU A 84 -15.33 -11.29 -10.78
CA LEU A 84 -14.43 -12.13 -9.99
C LEU A 84 -14.70 -13.62 -10.23
N HIS A 85 -15.97 -14.02 -10.27
CA HIS A 85 -16.35 -15.39 -10.55
C HIS A 85 -15.89 -15.84 -11.93
N GLN A 86 -16.04 -14.98 -12.95
CA GLN A 86 -15.60 -15.25 -14.32
C GLN A 86 -14.07 -15.39 -14.41
N ALA A 87 -13.31 -14.46 -13.82
CA ALA A 87 -11.85 -14.50 -13.80
C ALA A 87 -11.31 -15.75 -13.08
N ARG A 88 -11.97 -16.16 -11.99
CA ARG A 88 -11.62 -17.39 -11.25
C ARG A 88 -11.87 -18.66 -12.07
N GLN A 89 -12.97 -18.72 -12.81
CA GLN A 89 -13.26 -19.84 -13.71
C GLN A 89 -12.24 -19.91 -14.86
N GLN A 90 -11.88 -18.77 -15.44
CA GLN A 90 -10.86 -18.70 -16.50
C GLN A 90 -9.48 -19.16 -16.02
N ALA A 91 -9.05 -18.72 -14.83
CA ALA A 91 -7.77 -19.13 -14.26
C ALA A 91 -7.68 -20.63 -13.93
N LEU A 92 -8.79 -21.27 -13.55
CA LEU A 92 -8.86 -22.71 -13.31
C LEU A 92 -8.84 -23.54 -14.59
N ASN A 93 -9.26 -22.97 -15.72
CA ASN A 93 -9.33 -23.66 -17.02
C ASN A 93 -8.00 -23.59 -17.80
N ILE A 94 -7.04 -22.78 -17.35
CA ILE A 94 -5.71 -22.62 -17.96
C ILE A 94 -4.66 -23.49 -17.24
N ALA A 95 -5.01 -24.07 -16.08
CA ALA A 95 -4.22 -25.06 -15.35
C ALA A 95 -4.65 -26.48 -15.74
#